data_AF-A0A3A9KEP0-F1
#
_entry.id   AF-A0A3A9KEP0-F1
#
_cell.length_a   1.000
_cell.length_b   1.000
_cell.length_c   1.000
_cell.angle_alpha   90.00
_cell.angle_beta   90.00
_cell.angle_gamma   90.00
#
_symmetry.space_group_name_H-M   'P 1'
#
loop_
_entity.id
_entity.type
_entity.pdbx_description
1 polymer ?
#
loop_
_entity_poly.entity_id
_entity_poly.type
_entity_poly.pdbx_seq_one_letter_code
_entity_poly.pdbx_strand_id
1 'polypeptide(L)'
;MGVANLSLVSVEITALDGVDLIEPLTVFTGQSFPEVNGNVMFEVFGEQIIAPSPTVDLVEEEDIDVAGIGILTLSISVQHIE
;
A
#
# COMPACT_ATOMS: atom_id res chain seq x y z
N MET A 1 -0.01 2.13 29.27
CA MET A 1 0.63 2.69 28.06
C MET A 1 0.38 1.69 26.97
N GLY A 2 -0.59 1.95 26.08
CA GLY A 2 -0.79 1.09 24.92
C GLY A 2 0.27 1.47 23.90
N VAL A 3 1.19 0.57 23.58
CA VAL A 3 1.97 0.72 22.36
C VAL A 3 0.95 0.64 21.23
N ALA A 4 0.81 1.74 20.46
CA ALA A 4 0.12 1.61 19.19
C ALA A 4 1.02 0.69 18.37
N ASN A 5 0.53 -0.49 17.98
CA ASN A 5 1.22 -1.30 16.99
C ASN A 5 1.36 -0.42 15.75
N LEU A 6 2.59 -0.22 15.30
CA LEU A 6 2.88 0.56 14.10
C LEU A 6 3.41 -0.39 13.05
N SER A 7 3.04 -0.14 11.80
CA SER A 7 3.57 -0.89 10.67
C SER A 7 4.11 0.07 9.62
N LEU A 8 5.24 -0.29 9.02
CA LEU A 8 5.81 0.40 7.87
C LEU A 8 5.09 -0.09 6.62
N VAL A 9 4.49 0.84 5.89
CA VAL A 9 3.85 0.60 4.60
C VAL A 9 4.71 1.21 3.51
N SER A 10 4.98 0.42 2.48
CA SER A 10 5.57 0.85 1.21
C SER A 10 4.59 0.54 0.09
N VAL A 11 4.38 1.51 -0.80
CA VAL A 11 3.47 1.40 -1.94
C VAL A 11 4.20 1.82 -3.21
N GLU A 12 4.11 0.97 -4.22
CA GLU A 12 4.73 1.16 -5.53
C GLU A 12 3.72 0.88 -6.62
N ILE A 13 3.74 1.62 -7.73
CA ILE A 13 2.88 1.34 -8.89
C ILE A 13 3.65 0.41 -9.82
N THR A 14 3.08 -0.74 -10.16
CA THR A 14 3.68 -1.73 -11.06
C THR A 14 3.09 -1.67 -12.46
N ALA A 15 1.84 -1.22 -12.63
CA ALA A 15 1.20 -1.06 -13.93
C ALA A 15 0.29 0.16 -14.01
N LEU A 16 0.06 0.65 -15.23
CA LEU A 16 -0.84 1.75 -15.55
C LEU A 16 -1.69 1.39 -16.77
N ASP A 17 -3.00 1.47 -16.63
CA ASP A 17 -4.00 1.13 -17.65
C ASP A 17 -3.81 -0.30 -18.21
N GLY A 18 -3.42 -1.23 -17.34
CA GLY A 18 -3.09 -2.62 -17.72
C GLY A 18 -1.76 -2.78 -18.47
N VAL A 19 -0.92 -1.74 -18.51
CA VAL A 19 0.45 -1.79 -19.05
C VAL A 19 1.44 -1.85 -17.89
N ASP A 20 2.16 -2.96 -17.78
CA ASP A 20 3.25 -3.12 -16.82
C ASP A 20 4.36 -2.07 -17.06
N LEU A 21 4.75 -1.41 -15.99
CA LEU A 21 5.88 -0.50 -15.98
C LEU A 21 7.17 -1.31 -15.94
N ILE A 22 8.16 -0.91 -16.76
CA ILE A 22 9.49 -1.54 -16.78
C ILE A 22 10.19 -1.36 -15.43
N GLU A 23 9.97 -0.22 -14.79
CA GLU A 23 10.44 0.09 -13.44
C GLU A 23 9.24 0.54 -12.60
N PRO A 24 8.99 -0.07 -11.43
CA PRO A 24 7.88 0.33 -10.58
C PRO A 24 8.08 1.76 -10.07
N LEU A 25 6.98 2.51 -9.98
CA LEU A 25 6.99 3.88 -9.50
C LEU A 25 6.70 3.90 -7.99
N THR A 26 7.71 4.17 -7.18
CA THR A 26 7.50 4.30 -5.73
C THR A 26 6.61 5.51 -5.42
N VAL A 27 5.46 5.26 -4.80
CA VAL A 27 4.56 6.33 -4.31
C VAL A 27 5.07 6.83 -2.96
N PHE A 28 5.31 5.91 -2.03
CA PHE A 28 5.98 6.16 -0.77
C PHE A 28 6.59 4.86 -0.22
N THR A 29 7.62 5.00 0.61
CA THR A 29 8.30 3.86 1.22
C THR A 29 8.50 4.11 2.71
N GLY A 30 8.23 3.09 3.52
CA GLY A 30 8.46 3.13 4.97
C GLY A 30 7.64 4.20 5.71
N GLN A 31 6.42 4.50 5.26
CA GLN A 31 5.52 5.34 6.07
C GLN A 31 4.95 4.53 7.23
N SER A 32 4.90 5.12 8.42
CA SER A 32 4.35 4.46 9.61
C SER A 32 2.85 4.70 9.71
N PHE A 33 2.09 3.61 9.79
CA PHE A 33 0.64 3.64 9.99
C PHE A 33 0.27 2.89 11.28
N PRO A 34 -0.74 3.39 12.02
CA PRO A 34 -1.28 2.67 13.16
C PRO A 34 -2.00 1.41 12.69
N GLU A 35 -1.62 0.28 13.26
CA GLU A 35 -2.29 -0.99 13.06
C GLU A 35 -3.49 -1.09 14.00
N VAL A 36 -4.65 -1.43 13.44
CA VAL A 36 -5.90 -1.64 14.18
C VAL A 36 -6.44 -3.02 13.81
N ASN A 37 -6.50 -3.91 14.80
CA ASN A 37 -6.92 -5.31 14.61
C ASN A 37 -6.09 -6.08 13.55
N GLY A 38 -4.79 -5.81 13.45
CA GLY A 38 -3.91 -6.48 12.48
C GLY A 38 -4.03 -5.96 11.05
N ASN A 39 -4.70 -4.82 10.84
CA ASN A 39 -4.77 -4.15 9.54
C ASN A 39 -4.25 -2.72 9.64
N VAL A 40 -3.67 -2.23 8.56
CA VAL A 40 -3.32 -0.82 8.36
C VAL A 40 -4.24 -0.19 7.33
N MET A 41 -4.62 1.05 7.58
CA MET A 41 -5.46 1.83 6.68
C MET A 41 -4.69 3.08 6.26
N PHE A 42 -4.59 3.31 4.96
CA PHE A 42 -3.88 4.44 4.37
C PHE A 42 -4.61 4.92 3.12
N GLU A 43 -4.23 6.09 2.61
CA GLU A 43 -4.84 6.68 1.42
C GLU A 43 -3.78 6.81 0.32
N VAL A 44 -4.11 6.37 -0.89
CA VAL A 44 -3.25 6.49 -2.08
C VAL A 44 -4.09 7.11 -3.19
N PHE A 45 -3.61 8.23 -3.76
CA PHE A 45 -4.34 8.98 -4.81
C PHE A 45 -5.81 9.34 -4.46
N GLY A 46 -6.13 9.49 -3.17
CA GLY A 46 -7.48 9.81 -2.70
C GLY A 46 -8.38 8.58 -2.51
N GLU A 47 -7.87 7.37 -2.72
CA GLU A 47 -8.56 6.11 -2.44
C GLU A 47 -8.04 5.50 -1.14
N GLN A 48 -8.96 5.03 -0.30
CA GLN A 48 -8.64 4.42 0.98
C GLN A 48 -8.36 2.93 0.80
N ILE A 49 -7.18 2.51 1.21
CA ILE A 49 -6.66 1.16 1.10
C ILE A 49 -6.56 0.54 2.50
N ILE A 50 -6.94 -0.73 2.62
CA ILE A 50 -6.87 -1.50 3.86
C ILE A 50 -6.04 -2.76 3.61
N ALA A 51 -4.83 -2.80 4.15
CA ALA A 51 -3.93 -3.93 3.99
C ALA A 51 -3.69 -4.67 5.32
N PRO A 52 -3.56 -5.99 5.32
CA PRO A 52 -3.21 -6.75 6.52
C PRO A 52 -1.75 -6.50 6.94
N SER A 53 -1.48 -6.56 8.25
CA SER A 53 -0.16 -6.35 8.86
C SER A 53 0.22 -7.54 9.77
N PRO A 54 1.43 -8.12 9.63
CA PRO A 54 2.36 -7.95 8.51
C PRO A 54 1.85 -8.67 7.24
N THR A 55 2.12 -8.11 6.06
CA THR A 55 1.96 -8.85 4.80
C THR A 55 3.11 -9.85 4.67
N VAL A 56 2.81 -11.15 4.73
CA VAL A 56 3.81 -12.24 4.63
C VAL A 56 4.24 -12.50 3.18
N ASP A 57 3.43 -12.07 2.22
CA ASP A 57 3.71 -12.06 0.78
C ASP A 57 3.34 -10.65 0.24
N LEU A 58 3.87 -10.23 -0.91
CA LEU A 58 3.41 -9.03 -1.63
C LEU A 58 1.97 -9.30 -2.10
N VAL A 59 0.97 -9.10 -1.24
CA VAL A 59 -0.32 -9.81 -1.37
C VAL A 59 -1.34 -9.10 -2.25
N GLU A 60 -1.27 -7.80 -2.48
CA GLU A 60 -2.34 -7.13 -3.21
C GLU A 60 -1.78 -6.19 -4.27
N GLU A 61 -1.85 -6.65 -5.52
CA GLU A 61 -1.98 -5.80 -6.69
C GLU A 61 -3.39 -5.21 -6.64
N GLU A 62 -3.54 -4.02 -6.03
CA GLU A 62 -4.81 -3.30 -6.07
C GLU A 62 -4.88 -2.40 -7.29
N ASP A 63 -5.93 -2.60 -8.08
CA ASP A 63 -6.28 -1.75 -9.21
C ASP A 63 -7.12 -0.57 -8.72
N ILE A 64 -6.51 0.61 -8.63
CA ILE A 64 -7.19 1.84 -8.23
C ILE A 64 -7.56 2.66 -9.47
N ASP A 65 -8.81 3.13 -9.57
CA ASP A 65 -9.24 4.00 -10.67
C ASP A 65 -9.04 5.47 -10.28
N VAL A 66 -7.93 6.05 -10.76
CA VAL A 66 -7.62 7.46 -10.45
C VAL A 66 -8.17 8.34 -11.56
N ALA A 67 -9.17 9.15 -11.21
CA ALA A 67 -9.79 10.11 -12.11
C ALA A 67 -8.74 11.03 -12.76
N GLY A 68 -8.51 10.84 -14.06
CA GLY A 68 -7.58 11.63 -14.87
C GLY A 68 -6.21 10.97 -15.12
N ILE A 69 -5.91 9.82 -14.52
CA ILE A 69 -4.71 9.02 -14.80
C ILE A 69 -5.07 7.68 -15.44
N GLY A 70 -6.12 7.01 -14.96
CA GLY A 70 -6.53 5.66 -15.38
C GLY A 70 -6.43 4.65 -14.24
N ILE A 71 -6.47 3.36 -14.59
CA ILE A 71 -6.34 2.26 -13.62
C ILE A 71 -4.86 2.10 -13.26
N LEU A 72 -4.51 2.16 -11.98
CA LEU A 72 -3.14 1.93 -11.51
C LEU A 72 -3.09 0.65 -10.71
N THR A 73 -2.14 -0.23 -11.01
CA THR A 73 -1.88 -1.42 -10.22
C THR A 73 -0.82 -1.11 -9.19
N LEU A 74 -1.19 -1.20 -7.91
CA LEU A 74 -0.33 -0.90 -6.77
C LEU A 74 0.20 -2.18 -6.14
N SER A 75 1.51 -2.26 -5.91
CA SER A 75 2.15 -3.25 -5.06
C SER A 75 2.35 -2.69 -3.65
N ILE A 76 1.74 -3.34 -2.67
CA ILE A 76 1.73 -2.90 -1.26
C ILE A 76 2.57 -3.88 -0.42
N SER A 77 3.48 -3.33 0.38
CA SER A 77 4.29 -4.07 1.35
C SER A 77 4.16 -3.46 2.74
N VAL A 78 3.64 -4.24 3.68
CA VAL A 78 3.44 -3.89 5.08
C VAL A 78 4.36 -4.72 5.98
N GLN A 79 5.21 -4.03 6.75
CA GLN A 79 6.11 -4.63 7.73
C GLN A 79 5.73 -4.17 9.13
N HIS A 80 5.42 -5.12 10.02
CA HIS A 80 5.14 -4.84 11.41
C HIS A 80 6.40 -4.37 12.14
N ILE A 81 6.29 -3.31 12.94
CA ILE A 81 7.37 -2.77 13.77
C ILE A 81 7.01 -3.06 15.24
N GLU A 82 7.80 -3.92 15.89
CA GLU A 82 7.68 -4.24 17.32
C GLU A 82 8.20 -3.11 18.23
#